data_AF-A0A970PGQ6-F1
#
_entry.id   AF-A0A970PGQ6-F1
#
_cell.length_a   1.000
_cell.length_b   1.000
_cell.length_c   1.000
_cell.angle_alpha   90.00
_cell.angle_beta   90.00
_cell.angle_gamma   90.00
#
_symmetry.space_group_name_H-M   'P 1'
#
loop_
_entity.id
_entity.type
_entity.pdbx_description
1 polymer ?
#
loop_
_entity_poly.entity_id
_entity_poly.type
_entity_poly.pdbx_seq_one_letter_code
_entity_poly.pdbx_strand_id
1 'polypeptide(L)'
;MGSNPNYTQHDTQDEISLQEIFMALWRQKVLIIVITLITGLVTGIFSVFAITPVYHAKLNIIMNMPVTHYTKYGEYTLPIS
;
A
#
# COMPACT_ATOMS: atom_id res chain seq x y z
N MET A 1 -16.63 46.87 53.78
CA MET A 1 -16.67 46.32 52.41
C MET A 1 -15.24 46.17 51.92
N GLY A 2 -14.67 44.96 51.98
CA GLY A 2 -13.33 44.68 51.46
C GLY A 2 -13.44 43.79 50.23
N SER A 3 -13.24 44.34 49.05
CA SER A 3 -13.11 43.56 47.81
C SER A 3 -11.63 43.31 47.58
N ASN A 4 -11.21 42.05 47.72
CA ASN A 4 -9.85 41.60 47.51
C ASN A 4 -9.73 41.00 46.09
N PRO A 5 -9.06 41.65 45.13
CA PRO A 5 -8.96 41.14 43.77
C PRO A 5 -7.70 40.29 43.64
N ASN A 6 -7.74 39.07 44.16
CA ASN A 6 -6.75 38.04 43.81
C ASN A 6 -7.38 37.08 42.81
N TYR A 7 -7.63 37.58 41.60
CA TYR A 7 -7.89 36.74 40.44
C TYR A 7 -6.52 36.34 39.92
N THR A 8 -6.08 35.14 40.31
CA THR A 8 -4.92 34.48 39.71
C THR A 8 -5.10 34.49 38.20
N GLN A 9 -4.25 35.27 37.54
CA GLN A 9 -3.98 35.14 36.12
C GLN A 9 -3.43 33.73 35.94
N HIS A 10 -4.31 32.75 35.70
CA HIS A 10 -3.91 31.53 35.03
C HIS A 10 -3.57 31.96 33.61
N ASP A 11 -2.27 32.25 33.45
CA ASP A 11 -1.64 32.52 32.19
C ASP A 11 -2.15 31.51 31.16
N THR A 12 -2.72 32.03 30.08
CA THR A 12 -3.11 31.30 28.87
C THR A 12 -1.89 30.66 28.17
N GLN A 13 -0.71 30.76 28.79
CA GLN A 13 0.58 30.26 28.35
C GLN A 13 0.72 28.73 28.50
N ASP A 14 -0.13 28.09 29.31
CA ASP A 14 -0.15 26.63 29.47
C ASP A 14 -1.03 25.92 28.41
N GLU A 15 -1.87 26.65 27.69
CA GLU A 15 -2.71 26.10 26.61
C GLU A 15 -2.00 26.21 25.26
N ILE A 16 -1.51 25.08 24.75
CA ILE A 16 -0.90 25.04 23.42
C ILE A 16 -2.00 25.11 22.34
N SER A 17 -1.92 26.11 21.47
CA SER A 17 -2.89 26.28 20.39
C SER A 17 -2.57 25.35 19.21
N LEU A 18 -3.60 24.73 18.62
CA LEU A 18 -3.46 23.92 17.39
C LEU A 18 -2.83 24.70 16.24
N GLN A 19 -3.10 26.02 16.17
CA GLN A 19 -2.52 26.89 15.15
C GLN A 19 -1.00 27.00 15.29
N GLU A 20 -0.49 27.03 16.51
CA GLU A 20 0.95 27.13 16.79
C GLU A 20 1.68 25.86 16.35
N ILE A 21 1.09 24.69 16.61
CA ILE A 21 1.59 23.40 16.13
C ILE A 21 1.62 23.37 14.60
N PHE A 22 0.55 23.81 13.94
CA PHE A 22 0.51 23.86 12.48
C PHE A 22 1.56 24.81 11.90
N MET A 23 1.77 25.97 12.54
CA MET A 23 2.80 26.93 12.13
C MET A 23 4.22 26.38 12.34
N ALA A 24 4.46 25.66 13.44
CA ALA A 24 5.72 24.97 13.70
C ALA A 24 5.99 23.89 12.64
N LEU A 25 4.97 23.11 12.25
CA LEU A 25 5.06 22.12 11.18
C LEU A 25 5.35 22.77 9.82
N TRP A 26 4.68 23.88 9.52
CA TRP A 26 4.88 24.63 8.27
C TRP A 26 6.29 25.23 8.16
N ARG A 27 6.90 25.60 9.29
CA ARG A 27 8.29 26.08 9.37
C ARG A 27 9.29 24.99 8.97
N GLN A 28 8.97 23.72 9.23
CA GLN A 28 9.85 22.57 8.95
C GLN A 28 9.36 21.71 7.76
N LYS A 29 8.53 22.25 6.88
CA LYS A 29 8.01 21.52 5.71
C LYS A 29 9.08 20.87 4.83
N VAL A 30 10.26 21.48 4.72
CA VAL A 30 11.39 20.92 3.95
C VAL A 30 11.91 19.63 4.58
N LEU A 31 12.03 19.59 5.91
CA LEU A 31 12.45 18.38 6.65
C LEU A 31 11.47 17.23 6.39
N ILE A 32 10.17 17.52 6.48
CA ILE A 32 9.10 16.54 6.24
C ILE A 32 9.22 15.99 4.81
N ILE A 33 9.31 16.88 3.82
CA ILE A 33 9.45 16.49 2.42
C ILE A 33 10.68 15.60 2.22
N VAL A 34 11.83 15.96 2.77
CA VAL A 34 13.07 15.18 2.63
C VAL A 34 12.92 13.79 3.23
N ILE A 35 12.39 13.67 4.45
CA ILE A 35 12.20 12.36 5.10
C ILE A 35 11.20 11.50 4.32
N THR A 36 10.11 12.10 3.84
CA THR A 36 9.13 11.41 2.99
C THR A 36 9.77 10.95 1.68
N LEU A 37 10.62 11.77 1.05
CA LEU A 37 11.30 11.44 -0.20
C LEU A 37 12.31 10.30 0.01
N ILE A 38 13.10 10.34 1.09
CA ILE A 38 14.03 9.27 1.47
C ILE A 38 13.26 7.97 1.71
N THR A 39 12.20 8.01 2.51
CA THR A 39 11.38 6.83 2.80
C THR A 39 10.74 6.27 1.53
N GLY A 40 10.25 7.14 0.65
CA GLY A 40 9.67 6.77 -0.64
C GLY A 40 10.69 6.10 -1.57
N LEU A 41 11.90 6.65 -1.66
CA LEU A 41 13.01 6.05 -2.42
C LEU A 41 13.39 4.67 -1.88
N VAL A 42 13.57 4.55 -0.56
CA VAL A 42 13.90 3.27 0.09
C VAL A 42 12.81 2.24 -0.16
N THR A 43 11.54 2.63 -0.01
CA THR A 43 10.39 1.76 -0.28
C THR A 43 10.35 1.32 -1.75
N GLY A 44 10.60 2.25 -2.68
CA GLY A 44 10.65 1.94 -4.12
C GLY A 44 11.76 0.95 -4.46
N ILE A 45 12.98 1.17 -3.96
CA ILE A 45 14.11 0.26 -4.13
C ILE A 45 13.76 -1.11 -3.53
N PHE A 46 13.25 -1.16 -2.30
CA PHE A 46 12.87 -2.41 -1.66
C PHE A 46 11.78 -3.16 -2.45
N SER A 47 10.79 -2.45 -2.98
CA SER A 47 9.72 -3.03 -3.79
C SER A 47 10.24 -3.70 -5.06
N VAL A 48 11.16 -3.07 -5.77
CA VAL A 48 11.70 -3.60 -7.03
C VAL A 48 12.66 -4.77 -6.81
N PHE A 49 13.49 -4.71 -5.77
CA PHE A 49 14.59 -5.66 -5.61
C PHE A 49 14.35 -6.75 -4.57
N ALA A 50 13.56 -6.51 -3.53
CA ALA A 50 13.36 -7.47 -2.45
C ALA A 50 12.05 -8.27 -2.58
N ILE A 51 11.02 -7.72 -3.23
CA ILE A 51 9.75 -8.44 -3.43
C ILE A 51 9.91 -9.39 -4.62
N THR A 52 9.76 -10.68 -4.36
CA THR A 52 9.81 -11.70 -5.40
C THR A 52 8.63 -11.54 -6.35
N PRO A 53 8.83 -11.52 -7.68
CA PRO A 53 7.74 -11.44 -8.64
C PRO A 53 6.84 -12.68 -8.57
N VAL A 54 5.52 -12.46 -8.57
CA VAL A 54 4.54 -13.54 -8.63
C VAL A 54 4.25 -13.86 -10.10
N TYR A 55 4.69 -15.02 -10.57
CA TYR A 55 4.44 -15.47 -11.93
C TYR A 55 3.17 -16.31 -12.00
N HIS A 56 2.21 -15.87 -12.81
CA HIS A 56 1.00 -16.65 -13.10
C HIS A 56 1.13 -17.28 -14.48
N ALA A 57 1.16 -18.62 -14.53
CA ALA A 57 1.05 -19.38 -15.77
C ALA A 57 -0.38 -19.89 -15.92
N LYS A 58 -1.00 -19.61 -17.08
CA LYS A 58 -2.31 -20.18 -17.45
C LYS A 58 -2.15 -20.94 -18.76
N LEU A 59 -2.45 -22.23 -18.72
CA LEU A 59 -2.50 -23.08 -19.90
C LEU A 59 -3.96 -23.43 -20.18
N ASN A 60 -4.49 -22.97 -21.31
CA ASN A 60 -5.82 -23.33 -21.78
C ASN A 60 -5.67 -24.18 -23.03
N ILE A 61 -5.96 -25.48 -22.91
CA ILE A 61 -5.87 -26.43 -24.01
C ILE A 61 -7.28 -26.65 -24.55
N ILE A 62 -7.52 -26.16 -25.77
CA ILE A 62 -8.76 -26.41 -26.50
C ILE A 62 -8.43 -27.39 -27.62
N MET A 63 -8.92 -28.63 -27.49
CA MET A 63 -8.73 -29.69 -28.48
C MET A 63 -10.08 -30.11 -29.06
N ASN A 64 -10.23 -29.98 -30.37
CA ASN A 64 -11.33 -30.61 -31.10
C ASN A 64 -10.92 -32.02 -31.51
N MET A 65 -10.87 -32.92 -30.54
CA MET A 65 -10.48 -34.30 -30.76
C MET A 65 -11.69 -35.13 -31.20
N PRO A 66 -11.66 -35.76 -32.39
CA PRO A 66 -12.76 -36.62 -32.82
C PRO A 66 -12.83 -37.87 -31.95
N VAL A 67 -14.05 -38.33 -31.65
CA VAL A 67 -14.30 -39.46 -30.74
C VAL A 67 -13.74 -40.78 -31.30
N THR A 68 -13.66 -40.91 -32.63
CA THR A 68 -13.24 -42.11 -33.33
C THR A 68 -12.01 -41.85 -34.18
N HIS A 69 -10.99 -42.70 -34.04
CA HIS A 69 -9.78 -42.65 -34.86
C HIS A 69 -9.57 -43.95 -35.64
N TYR A 70 -9.16 -43.80 -36.89
CA TYR A 70 -8.77 -44.92 -37.74
C TYR A 70 -7.33 -45.31 -37.43
N THR A 71 -7.13 -46.49 -36.87
CA THR A 71 -5.82 -47.06 -36.59
C THR A 71 -5.55 -48.28 -37.47
N LYS A 72 -4.31 -48.76 -37.50
CA LYS A 72 -3.94 -50.01 -38.19
C LYS A 72 -4.67 -51.25 -37.63
N TYR A 73 -5.30 -51.12 -36.47
CA TYR A 73 -6.06 -52.18 -35.79
C TYR A 73 -7.58 -51.98 -35.89
N GLY A 74 -8.04 -51.02 -36.69
CA GLY A 74 -9.46 -50.68 -36.85
C GLY A 74 -9.83 -49.34 -36.22
N GLU A 75 -11.13 -49.06 -36.20
CA GLU A 75 -11.68 -47.88 -35.54
C GLU A 75 -11.54 -48.01 -34.02
N TYR A 76 -10.94 -46.99 -33.41
CA TYR A 76 -10.75 -46.90 -31.97
C TYR A 76 -11.47 -45.67 -31.42
N THR A 77 -12.38 -45.91 -30.49
CA THR A 77 -13.06 -44.87 -29.72
C THR A 77 -12.33 -44.67 -28.40
N LEU A 78 -11.93 -43.43 -28.08
CA LEU A 78 -11.24 -43.19 -26.82
C LEU A 78 -12.19 -43.17 -25.63
N PRO A 79 -11.83 -43.80 -24.51
CA PRO A 79 -12.63 -43.81 -23.28
C PRO A 79 -12.37 -42.56 -22.42
N ILE A 80 -12.37 -41.38 -23.05
CA ILE A 80 -12.22 -40.09 -22.36
C ILE A 80 -13.39 -39.13 -22.65
N SER A 81 -14.53 -39.70 -23.09
CA SER A 81 -15.81 -38.99 -23.18
C SER A 81 -16.54 -38.97 -21.85
#